data_AF-U7UM82-F1
#
_entry.id   AF-U7UM82-F1
#
_cell.length_a   1.000
_cell.length_b   1.000
_cell.length_c   1.000
_cell.angle_alpha   90.00
_cell.angle_beta   90.00
_cell.angle_gamma   90.00
#
_symmetry.space_group_name_H-M   'P 1'
#
loop_
_entity.id
_entity.type
_entity.pdbx_description
1 polymer ?
#
loop_
_entity_poly.entity_id
_entity_poly.type
_entity_poly.pdbx_seq_one_letter_code
_entity_poly.pdbx_strand_id
1 'polypeptide(L)' 'MERDQIRAGTVVQSLAGKDKGVLYVVVDRLTYPYVQIADGRKYKLDRPKKRTAGI' A
#
# COMPACT_ATOMS: atom_id res chain seq x y z
N MET A 1 2.20 -14.79 -16.33
CA MET A 1 2.72 -14.88 -14.95
C MET A 1 1.78 -14.10 -14.06
N GLU A 2 1.11 -14.80 -13.16
CA GLU A 2 0.36 -14.17 -12.06
C GLU A 2 1.40 -13.41 -11.24
N ARG A 3 1.42 -12.07 -11.33
CA ARG A 3 2.32 -11.27 -10.51
C ARG A 3 1.85 -11.45 -9.07
N ASP A 4 2.73 -11.88 -8.17
CA ASP A 4 2.43 -12.03 -6.75
C ASP A 4 1.83 -10.73 -6.22
N GLN A 5 0.50 -10.70 -6.13
CA GLN A 5 -0.21 -9.53 -5.66
C GLN A 5 0.04 -9.38 -4.17
N ILE A 6 0.52 -8.21 -3.76
CA ILE A 6 0.66 -7.87 -2.34
C ILE A 6 -0.72 -8.01 -1.70
N ARG A 7 -0.81 -8.90 -0.70
CA ARG A 7 -2.08 -9.24 -0.04
C ARG A 7 -2.48 -8.14 0.95
N ALA A 8 -3.77 -8.02 1.21
CA ALA A 8 -4.24 -7.23 2.34
C ALA A 8 -3.67 -7.82 3.65
N GLY A 9 -3.33 -6.95 4.60
CA GLY A 9 -2.64 -7.28 5.84
C GLY A 9 -1.10 -7.27 5.72
N THR A 10 -0.52 -7.17 4.52
CA THR A 10 0.94 -7.10 4.35
C THR A 10 1.47 -5.72 4.78
N VAL A 11 2.53 -5.72 5.59
CA VAL A 11 3.31 -4.52 5.88
C VAL A 11 4.25 -4.24 4.70
N VAL A 12 4.25 -3.00 4.21
CA VAL A 12 5.06 -2.55 3.08
C VAL A 12 5.81 -1.27 3.42
N GLN A 13 6.94 -1.05 2.75
CA GLN A 13 7.71 0.19 2.84
C GLN A 13 7.56 1.02 1.57
N SER A 14 7.37 2.33 1.72
CA SER A 14 7.42 3.23 0.56
C SER A 14 8.87 3.41 0.09
N LEU A 15 9.14 3.07 -1.17
CA LEU A 15 10.50 3.14 -1.73
C LEU A 15 10.86 4.51 -2.35
N ALA A 16 9.86 5.34 -2.65
CA ALA A 16 10.04 6.60 -3.37
C ALA A 16 9.03 7.69 -2.98
N GLY A 17 9.38 8.94 -3.31
CA GLY A 17 8.57 10.13 -3.05
C GLY A 17 8.63 10.63 -1.60
N LYS A 18 7.73 11.55 -1.25
CA LYS A 18 7.70 12.24 0.06
C LYS A 18 7.59 11.29 1.26
N ASP A 19 6.99 10.12 1.08
CA ASP A 19 6.80 9.14 2.17
C ASP A 19 7.90 8.06 2.18
N LYS A 20 9.03 8.22 1.45
CA LYS A 20 10.10 7.22 1.37
C LYS A 20 10.56 6.79 2.77
N GLY A 21 10.66 5.48 2.98
CA GLY A 21 11.04 4.87 4.25
C GLY A 21 9.88 4.61 5.22
N VAL A 22 8.71 5.23 5.02
CA VAL A 22 7.54 5.04 5.88
C VAL A 22 6.91 3.67 5.63
N LEU A 23 6.52 3.01 6.72
CA LEU A 23 5.80 1.73 6.71
C LEU A 23 4.29 1.95 6.68
N TYR A 24 3.61 1.09 5.94
CA TYR A 24 2.16 1.04 5.86
C TYR A 24 1.67 -0.41 5.86
N VAL A 25 0.38 -0.60 6.13
CA VAL A 25 -0.33 -1.86 5.91
C VAL A 25 -1.14 -1.74 4.63
N VAL A 26 -1.10 -2.75 3.76
CA VAL A 26 -2.05 -2.88 2.65
C VAL A 26 -3.40 -3.26 3.21
N VAL A 27 -4.42 -2.44 2.97
CA VAL A 27 -5.77 -2.63 3.51
C VAL A 27 -6.75 -3.16 2.47
N ASP A 28 -6.48 -2.91 1.18
CA ASP A 28 -7.26 -3.44 0.08
C ASP A 28 -6.45 -3.53 -1.21
N ARG A 29 -6.90 -4.40 -2.13
CA ARG A 29 -6.36 -4.54 -3.49
C ARG A 29 -7.30 -3.89 -4.48
N LEU A 30 -6.73 -3.17 -5.44
CA LEU A 30 -7.47 -2.62 -6.57
C LEU A 30 -7.02 -3.32 -7.86
N THR A 31 -7.53 -2.85 -9.00
CA THR A 31 -7.00 -3.27 -10.30
C THR A 31 -5.49 -3.07 -10.35
N TYR A 32 -4.76 -4.11 -10.74
CA TYR A 32 -3.30 -4.06 -10.85
C TYR A 32 -2.84 -2.82 -11.65
N PRO A 33 -1.80 -2.09 -11.21
CA PRO A 33 -0.89 -2.39 -10.10
C PRO A 33 -1.29 -1.71 -8.77
N TYR A 34 -2.56 -1.37 -8.55
CA TYR A 34 -2.92 -0.50 -7.44
C TYR A 34 -3.33 -1.25 -6.17
N VAL A 35 -2.97 -0.67 -5.02
CA VAL A 35 -3.38 -1.09 -3.68
C VAL A 35 -3.81 0.11 -2.87
N GLN A 36 -4.54 -0.13 -1.78
CA GLN A 36 -4.82 0.86 -0.75
C GLN A 36 -3.97 0.57 0.49
N ILE A 37 -3.38 1.61 1.06
CA ILE A 37 -2.52 1.51 2.25
C ILE A 37 -2.97 2.45 3.37
N ALA A 38 -2.72 2.06 4.62
CA ALA A 38 -2.99 2.86 5.82
C ALA A 38 -1.86 2.72 6.86
N ASP A 39 -1.68 3.76 7.68
CA ASP A 39 -0.77 3.77 8.85
C ASP A 39 -1.51 4.05 10.18
N GLY A 40 -2.83 4.30 10.11
CA GLY A 40 -3.66 4.67 11.27
C GLY A 40 -3.41 6.08 11.81
N ARG A 41 -2.43 6.82 11.26
CA ARG A 41 -2.05 8.17 11.66
C ARG A 41 -2.46 9.16 10.59
N LYS A 42 -1.69 9.23 9.51
CA LYS A 42 -1.92 10.14 8.37
C LYS A 42 -2.99 9.57 7.43
N TYR A 43 -2.97 8.27 7.20
CA TYR A 43 -3.95 7.56 6.38
C TYR A 43 -4.64 6.51 7.24
N LYS A 44 -5.88 6.79 7.58
CA LYS A 44 -6.75 5.94 8.39
C LYS A 44 -7.49 4.92 7.49
N LEU A 45 -8.07 3.90 8.10
CA LEU A 45 -8.78 2.82 7.38
C LEU A 45 -9.99 3.32 6.58
N ASP A 46 -10.68 4.34 7.06
CA ASP A 46 -11.82 5.00 6.40
C ASP A 46 -11.39 5.90 5.23
N ARG A 47 -10.12 6.35 5.23
CA ARG A 47 -9.56 7.19 4.17
C ARG A 47 -8.14 6.73 3.79
N PRO A 48 -8.02 5.53 3.19
CA PRO A 48 -6.73 4.96 2.85
C PRO A 48 -6.13 5.65 1.62
N LYS A 49 -4.82 5.50 1.43
CA LYS A 49 -4.11 6.06 0.28
C LYS A 49 -3.97 5.05 -0.83
N LYS A 50 -4.36 5.42 -2.05
CA LYS A 50 -4.05 4.65 -3.26
C LYS A 50 -2.55 4.71 -3.57
N ARG A 51 -1.92 3.55 -3.78
CA ARG A 51 -0.52 3.40 -4.19
C ARG A 51 -0.37 2.37 -5.30
N THR A 52 0.69 2.54 -6.08
CA THR A 52 1.17 1.51 -7.01
C THR A 52 1.99 0.51 -6.21
N ALA A 53 1.67 -0.77 -6.30
CA ALA A 53 2.52 -1.86 -5.85
C ALA A 53 3.75 -1.91 -6.76
N GLY A 54 4.87 -1.41 -6.26
CA GLY A 54 6.19 -1.73 -6.81
C GLY A 54 6.66 -3.03 -6.19
N ILE A 55 7.00 -4.00 -7.02
CA ILE A 55 7.87 -5.13 -6.65
C ILE A 55 9.31 -4.65 -6.72
#